data_AF-A0A8B6Y161-F1
#
_entry.id   AF-A0A8B6Y161-F1
#
_cell.length_a   1.000
_cell.length_b   1.000
_cell.length_c   1.000
_cell.angle_alpha   90.00
_cell.angle_beta   90.00
_cell.angle_gamma   90.00
#
_symmetry.space_group_name_H-M   'P 1'
#
loop_
_entity.id
_entity.type
_entity.pdbx_description
1 polymer ?
#
loop_
_entity_poly.entity_id
_entity_poly.type
_entity_poly.pdbx_seq_one_letter_code
_entity_poly.pdbx_strand_id
1 'polypeptide(L)'
;MYGKKGQYEQAIKYYEESLKMNKLVYQDEPHPNVANTFNDLGNVYNAYKQYDQAIKCYEESLMMSKLIYQDEPHPDVAAPLDGLGLAYNAKGQYEMAIKYHEESLKLNKLIYQDEPHPSIADSFNNLGLTYRYKGQYEQAIRYYEESLKINKLIYHIEPHPIVAVSFNNLGLAYRAKGQYDQAINYLIQALKLLS
;
A
#
# COMPACT_ATOMS: atom_id res chain seq x y z
N MET A 1 20.30 12.25 12.92
CA MET A 1 19.42 11.06 12.89
C MET A 1 18.45 10.94 14.08
N TYR A 2 18.69 11.61 15.23
CA TYR A 2 17.78 11.53 16.40
C TYR A 2 16.37 12.10 16.18
N GLY A 3 16.20 13.11 15.30
CA GLY A 3 14.90 13.77 15.09
C GLY A 3 13.80 12.86 14.54
N LYS A 4 14.08 12.05 13.52
CA LYS A 4 13.07 11.12 12.96
C LYS A 4 12.65 10.04 13.95
N LYS A 5 13.61 9.50 14.71
CA LYS A 5 13.33 8.51 15.76
C LYS A 5 12.37 9.08 16.82
N GLY A 6 12.68 10.27 17.33
CA GLY A 6 11.83 10.95 18.31
C GLY A 6 10.44 11.30 17.76
N GLN A 7 10.32 11.63 16.47
CA GLN A 7 9.03 11.87 15.82
C GLN A 7 8.17 10.60 15.75
N TYR A 8 8.76 9.44 15.44
CA TYR A 8 8.02 8.17 15.42
C TYR A 8 7.57 7.74 16.82
N GLU A 9 8.44 7.83 17.82
CA GLU A 9 8.09 7.49 19.21
C GLU A 9 6.97 8.40 19.74
N GLN A 10 7.02 9.69 19.41
CA GLN A 10 5.97 10.63 19.75
C GLN A 10 4.66 10.33 19.02
N ALA A 11 4.71 10.00 17.73
CA ALA A 11 3.52 9.62 16.96
C ALA A 11 2.87 8.35 17.50
N ILE A 12 3.66 7.32 17.82
CA ILE A 12 3.18 6.08 18.46
C ILE A 12 2.44 6.41 19.75
N LYS A 13 3.04 7.22 20.63
CA LYS A 13 2.40 7.63 21.89
C LYS A 13 1.05 8.30 21.66
N TYR A 14 0.95 9.24 20.71
CA TYR A 14 -0.31 9.92 20.41
C TYR A 14 -1.39 8.96 19.88
N TYR A 15 -1.03 8.04 18.98
CA TYR A 15 -1.99 7.07 18.46
C TYR A 15 -2.40 6.03 19.52
N GLU A 16 -1.50 5.62 20.43
CA GLU A 16 -1.85 4.76 21.56
C GLU A 16 -2.78 5.45 22.56
N GLU A 17 -2.58 6.74 22.84
CA GLU A 17 -3.49 7.55 23.66
C GLU A 17 -4.85 7.71 22.97
N SER A 18 -4.87 8.02 21.67
CA SER A 18 -6.09 8.09 20.84
C SER A 18 -6.86 6.77 20.87
N LEU A 19 -6.15 5.64 20.72
CA LEU A 19 -6.75 4.31 20.74
C LEU A 19 -7.41 4.01 22.09
N LYS A 20 -6.75 4.35 23.20
CA LYS A 20 -7.32 4.22 24.55
C LYS A 20 -8.58 5.08 24.72
N MET A 21 -8.55 6.33 24.26
CA MET A 21 -9.71 7.22 24.32
C MET A 21 -10.88 6.70 23.48
N ASN A 22 -10.62 6.30 22.23
CA ASN A 22 -11.66 5.76 21.36
C ASN A 22 -12.28 4.49 21.96
N LYS A 23 -11.48 3.56 22.48
CA LYS A 23 -12.00 2.37 23.18
C LYS A 23 -12.89 2.71 24.37
N LEU A 24 -12.53 3.72 25.17
CA LEU A 24 -13.37 4.20 26.27
C LEU A 24 -14.68 4.83 25.78
N VAL A 25 -14.62 5.69 24.76
CA VAL A 25 -15.80 6.38 24.20
C VAL A 25 -16.80 5.39 23.62
N TYR A 26 -16.31 4.38 22.91
CA TYR A 26 -17.13 3.37 22.26
C TYR A 26 -17.35 2.12 23.13
N GLN A 27 -16.86 2.12 24.38
CA GLN A 27 -17.02 1.01 25.34
C GLN A 27 -16.57 -0.34 24.77
N ASP A 28 -15.44 -0.34 24.07
CA ASP A 28 -14.86 -1.49 23.36
C ASP A 28 -15.75 -2.11 22.26
N GLU A 29 -16.88 -1.48 21.90
CA GLU A 29 -17.69 -1.88 20.75
C GLU A 29 -16.94 -1.61 19.43
N PRO A 30 -17.14 -2.44 18.39
CA PRO A 30 -16.53 -2.23 17.08
C PRO A 30 -16.93 -0.88 16.50
N HIS A 31 -15.95 -0.03 16.17
CA HIS A 31 -16.22 1.30 15.64
C HIS A 31 -15.17 1.72 14.59
N PRO A 32 -15.56 2.35 13.46
CA PRO A 32 -14.63 2.75 12.39
C PRO A 32 -13.43 3.56 12.89
N ASN A 33 -13.65 4.51 13.80
CA ASN A 33 -12.56 5.32 14.38
C ASN A 33 -11.51 4.47 15.12
N VAL A 34 -11.91 3.40 15.79
CA VAL A 34 -10.97 2.49 16.48
C VAL A 34 -10.18 1.69 15.43
N ALA A 35 -10.86 1.15 14.41
CA ALA A 35 -10.22 0.43 13.30
C ALA A 35 -9.22 1.32 12.54
N ASN A 36 -9.59 2.57 12.25
CA ASN A 36 -8.73 3.55 11.58
C ASN A 36 -7.52 3.93 12.46
N THR A 37 -7.73 4.09 13.77
CA THR A 37 -6.61 4.36 14.71
C THR A 37 -5.61 3.20 14.72
N PHE A 38 -6.09 1.95 14.70
CA PHE A 38 -5.22 0.79 14.55
C PHE A 38 -4.45 0.80 13.23
N ASN A 39 -5.11 1.09 12.10
CA ASN A 39 -4.46 1.18 10.79
C ASN A 39 -3.34 2.26 10.78
N ASP A 40 -3.62 3.44 11.32
CA ASP A 40 -2.66 4.53 11.41
C ASP A 40 -1.48 4.18 12.31
N LEU A 41 -1.73 3.57 13.46
CA LEU A 41 -0.67 3.07 14.34
C LEU A 41 0.19 2.02 13.62
N GLY A 42 -0.44 1.14 12.82
CA GLY A 42 0.25 0.20 11.94
C GLY A 42 1.19 0.90 10.95
N ASN A 43 0.72 1.98 10.30
CA ASN A 43 1.52 2.79 9.38
C ASN A 43 2.75 3.40 10.07
N VAL A 44 2.58 3.93 11.29
CA VAL A 44 3.69 4.51 12.06
C VAL A 44 4.69 3.42 12.46
N TYR A 45 4.22 2.27 12.95
CA TYR A 45 5.09 1.14 13.29
C TYR A 45 5.87 0.62 12.08
N ASN A 46 5.22 0.51 10.92
CA ASN A 46 5.86 0.08 9.69
C ASN A 46 6.94 1.07 9.24
N ALA A 47 6.65 2.38 9.27
CA ALA A 47 7.62 3.43 9.00
C ALA A 47 8.78 3.43 9.99
N TYR A 48 8.52 3.06 11.24
CA TYR A 48 9.53 2.90 12.28
C TYR A 48 10.27 1.55 12.22
N LYS A 49 9.98 0.73 11.21
CA LYS A 49 10.56 -0.61 10.98
C LYS A 49 10.25 -1.63 12.09
N GLN A 50 9.19 -1.39 12.85
CA GLN A 50 8.66 -2.29 13.87
C GLN A 50 7.56 -3.14 13.23
N TYR A 51 7.97 -4.03 12.33
CA TYR A 51 7.05 -4.73 11.42
C TYR A 51 6.08 -5.68 12.12
N ASP A 52 6.49 -6.33 13.23
CA ASP A 52 5.61 -7.22 13.98
C ASP A 52 4.49 -6.46 14.70
N GLN A 53 4.79 -5.27 15.22
CA GLN A 53 3.79 -4.38 15.80
C GLN A 53 2.86 -3.83 14.72
N ALA A 54 3.40 -3.47 13.55
CA ALA A 54 2.60 -3.02 12.42
C ALA A 54 1.59 -4.09 11.98
N ILE A 55 2.05 -5.33 11.80
CA ILE A 55 1.19 -6.47 11.43
C ILE A 55 0.05 -6.65 12.43
N LYS A 56 0.35 -6.67 13.74
CA LYS A 56 -0.69 -6.77 14.78
C LYS A 56 -1.72 -5.65 14.68
N CYS A 57 -1.28 -4.41 14.50
CA CYS A 57 -2.17 -3.27 14.36
C CYS A 57 -3.06 -3.38 13.11
N TYR A 58 -2.51 -3.78 11.96
CA TYR A 58 -3.32 -3.98 10.76
C TYR A 58 -4.27 -5.18 10.87
N GLU A 59 -3.89 -6.27 11.55
CA GLU A 59 -4.76 -7.42 11.83
C GLU A 59 -5.97 -7.01 12.69
N GLU A 60 -5.75 -6.23 13.75
CA GLU A 60 -6.81 -5.68 14.61
C GLU A 60 -7.73 -4.74 13.82
N SER A 61 -7.15 -3.87 12.99
CA SER A 61 -7.91 -2.99 12.09
C SER A 61 -8.78 -3.79 11.11
N LEU A 62 -8.20 -4.79 10.45
CA LEU A 62 -8.89 -5.65 9.49
C LEU A 62 -10.03 -6.44 10.15
N MET A 63 -9.78 -7.05 11.31
CA MET A 63 -10.78 -7.80 12.07
C MET A 63 -11.96 -6.90 12.44
N MET A 64 -11.68 -5.70 12.94
CA MET A 64 -12.72 -4.76 13.35
C MET A 64 -13.50 -4.21 12.16
N SER A 65 -12.84 -3.84 11.06
CA SER A 65 -13.52 -3.39 9.84
C SER A 65 -14.41 -4.50 9.26
N LYS A 66 -13.95 -5.75 9.20
CA LYS A 66 -14.78 -6.88 8.76
C LYS A 66 -16.03 -7.05 9.61
N LEU A 67 -15.93 -6.86 10.92
CA LEU A 67 -17.07 -6.92 11.84
C LEU A 67 -18.06 -5.76 11.63
N ILE A 68 -17.57 -4.54 11.47
CA ILE A 68 -18.40 -3.34 11.23
C ILE A 68 -19.17 -3.45 9.93
N TYR A 69 -18.49 -3.86 8.85
CA TYR A 69 -19.04 -3.91 7.50
C TYR A 69 -19.61 -5.29 7.15
N GLN A 70 -19.62 -6.24 8.08
CA GLN A 70 -20.18 -7.59 7.90
C GLN A 70 -19.63 -8.30 6.65
N ASP A 71 -18.31 -8.21 6.46
CA ASP A 71 -17.57 -8.74 5.30
C ASP A 71 -17.97 -8.15 3.93
N GLU A 72 -18.79 -7.09 3.89
CA GLU A 72 -19.10 -6.38 2.65
C GLU A 72 -17.88 -5.59 2.13
N PRO A 73 -17.72 -5.44 0.80
CA PRO A 73 -16.67 -4.64 0.22
C PRO A 73 -16.68 -3.19 0.71
N HIS A 74 -15.64 -2.79 1.45
CA HIS A 74 -15.50 -1.43 1.97
C HIS A 74 -14.02 -0.98 1.99
N PRO A 75 -13.71 0.30 1.68
CA PRO A 75 -12.33 0.82 1.72
C PRO A 75 -11.61 0.57 3.06
N ASP A 76 -12.31 0.69 4.18
CA ASP A 76 -11.76 0.47 5.52
C ASP A 76 -11.39 -1.01 5.79
N VAL A 77 -11.87 -1.95 4.97
CA VAL A 77 -11.42 -3.36 4.97
C VAL A 77 -10.22 -3.53 4.03
N ALA A 78 -10.18 -2.79 2.90
CA ALA A 78 -9.08 -2.85 1.93
C ALA A 78 -7.77 -2.24 2.48
N ALA A 79 -7.86 -1.09 3.15
CA ALA A 79 -6.70 -0.35 3.64
C ALA A 79 -5.74 -1.19 4.53
N PRO A 80 -6.22 -1.90 5.58
CA PRO A 80 -5.32 -2.72 6.40
C PRO A 80 -4.76 -3.94 5.67
N LEU A 81 -5.42 -4.45 4.62
CA LEU A 81 -4.86 -5.51 3.77
C LEU A 81 -3.60 -5.02 3.04
N ASP A 82 -3.62 -3.81 2.48
CA ASP A 82 -2.42 -3.22 1.87
C ASP A 82 -1.32 -2.95 2.90
N GLY A 83 -1.69 -2.47 4.09
CA GLY A 83 -0.75 -2.32 5.22
C GLY A 83 -0.05 -3.63 5.58
N LEU A 84 -0.80 -4.73 5.71
CA LEU A 84 -0.26 -6.07 5.93
C LEU A 84 0.69 -6.47 4.81
N GLY A 85 0.27 -6.29 3.56
CA GLY A 85 1.10 -6.61 2.41
C GLY A 85 2.46 -5.89 2.44
N LEU A 86 2.46 -4.59 2.73
CA LEU A 86 3.68 -3.79 2.86
C LEU A 86 4.57 -4.27 4.02
N ALA A 87 3.99 -4.56 5.18
CA ALA A 87 4.74 -5.01 6.35
C ALA A 87 5.37 -6.40 6.12
N TYR A 88 4.64 -7.34 5.53
CA TYR A 88 5.16 -8.66 5.16
C TYR A 88 6.26 -8.55 4.09
N ASN A 89 6.11 -7.65 3.13
CA ASN A 89 7.12 -7.39 2.11
C ASN A 89 8.42 -6.86 2.76
N ALA A 90 8.32 -5.92 3.69
CA ALA A 90 9.46 -5.39 4.43
C ALA A 90 10.19 -6.46 5.28
N LYS A 91 9.49 -7.51 5.69
CA LYS A 91 10.07 -8.70 6.37
C LYS A 91 10.65 -9.73 5.40
N GLY A 92 10.54 -9.53 4.08
CA GLY A 92 10.96 -10.52 3.08
C GLY A 92 10.03 -11.72 2.96
N GLN A 93 8.83 -11.67 3.56
CA GLN A 93 7.82 -12.72 3.52
C GLN A 93 6.88 -12.49 2.33
N TYR A 94 7.44 -12.62 1.13
CA TYR A 94 6.81 -12.18 -0.12
C TYR A 94 5.51 -12.92 -0.46
N GLU A 95 5.39 -14.21 -0.13
CA GLU A 95 4.17 -14.99 -0.36
C GLU A 95 2.98 -14.43 0.43
N MET A 96 3.20 -14.05 1.69
CA MET A 96 2.17 -13.43 2.51
C MET A 96 1.83 -12.03 1.99
N ALA A 97 2.85 -11.26 1.58
CA ALA A 97 2.63 -9.95 0.99
C ALA A 97 1.78 -10.01 -0.29
N ILE A 98 2.07 -10.95 -1.20
CA ILE A 98 1.29 -11.19 -2.42
C ILE A 98 -0.16 -11.52 -2.05
N LYS A 99 -0.38 -12.45 -1.11
CA LYS A 99 -1.73 -12.84 -0.69
C LYS A 99 -2.56 -11.63 -0.25
N TYR A 100 -2.01 -10.77 0.61
CA TYR A 100 -2.75 -9.62 1.13
C TYR A 100 -2.98 -8.54 0.06
N HIS A 101 -2.00 -8.28 -0.81
CA HIS A 101 -2.19 -7.33 -1.92
C HIS A 101 -3.18 -7.86 -2.98
N GLU A 102 -3.25 -9.17 -3.22
CA GLU A 102 -4.28 -9.78 -4.08
C GLU A 102 -5.67 -9.68 -3.46
N GLU A 103 -5.80 -9.87 -2.14
CA GLU A 103 -7.06 -9.66 -1.41
C GLU A 103 -7.50 -8.19 -1.48
N SER A 104 -6.58 -7.23 -1.25
CA SER A 104 -6.85 -5.79 -1.41
C SER A 104 -7.26 -5.44 -2.83
N LEU A 105 -6.53 -5.93 -3.85
CA LEU A 105 -6.84 -5.68 -5.26
C LEU A 105 -8.25 -6.18 -5.61
N LYS A 106 -8.58 -7.42 -5.20
CA LYS A 106 -9.91 -8.00 -5.43
C LYS A 106 -10.99 -7.14 -4.78
N LEU A 107 -10.77 -6.68 -3.55
CA LEU A 107 -11.74 -5.88 -2.83
C LEU A 107 -11.92 -4.49 -3.44
N ASN A 108 -10.82 -3.79 -3.78
CA ASN A 108 -10.85 -2.50 -4.45
C ASN A 108 -11.57 -2.58 -5.80
N LYS A 109 -11.36 -3.65 -6.58
CA LYS A 109 -12.12 -3.87 -7.82
C LYS A 109 -13.63 -4.01 -7.59
N LEU A 110 -14.04 -4.67 -6.51
CA LEU A 110 -15.46 -4.76 -6.15
C LEU A 110 -16.03 -3.40 -5.72
N ILE A 111 -15.30 -2.68 -4.85
CA ILE A 111 -15.71 -1.36 -4.33
C ILE A 111 -15.92 -0.36 -5.47
N TYR A 112 -14.99 -0.32 -6.41
CA TYR A 112 -15.00 0.64 -7.52
C TYR A 112 -15.54 0.06 -8.83
N GLN A 113 -16.13 -1.14 -8.79
CA GLN A 113 -16.76 -1.81 -9.94
C GLN A 113 -15.84 -1.88 -11.19
N ASP A 114 -14.56 -2.19 -10.96
CA ASP A 114 -13.49 -2.20 -11.98
C ASP A 114 -13.26 -0.85 -12.72
N GLU A 115 -13.88 0.24 -12.30
CA GLU A 115 -13.60 1.58 -12.83
C GLU A 115 -12.20 2.07 -12.43
N PRO A 116 -11.51 2.85 -13.28
CA PRO A 116 -10.19 3.38 -12.96
C PRO A 116 -10.18 4.15 -11.62
N HIS A 117 -9.49 3.61 -10.63
CA HIS A 117 -9.38 4.22 -9.29
C HIS A 117 -7.95 4.12 -8.74
N PRO A 118 -7.44 5.15 -8.03
CA PRO A 118 -6.09 5.14 -7.47
C PRO A 118 -5.79 3.90 -6.61
N SER A 119 -6.72 3.46 -5.76
CA SER A 119 -6.53 2.27 -4.91
C SER A 119 -6.31 0.97 -5.70
N ILE A 120 -6.93 0.83 -6.88
CA ILE A 120 -6.70 -0.31 -7.77
C ILE A 120 -5.29 -0.20 -8.37
N ALA A 121 -4.90 1.00 -8.85
CA ALA A 121 -3.56 1.24 -9.38
C ALA A 121 -2.46 0.99 -8.33
N ASP A 122 -2.69 1.39 -7.08
CA ASP A 122 -1.78 1.19 -5.96
C ASP A 122 -1.65 -0.29 -5.60
N SER A 123 -2.76 -1.04 -5.60
CA SER A 123 -2.76 -2.49 -5.39
C SER A 123 -1.92 -3.21 -6.47
N PHE A 124 -2.10 -2.85 -7.75
CA PHE A 124 -1.26 -3.33 -8.84
C PHE A 124 0.22 -2.96 -8.63
N ASN A 125 0.51 -1.71 -8.25
CA ASN A 125 1.87 -1.26 -8.00
C ASN A 125 2.54 -2.02 -6.85
N ASN A 126 1.81 -2.30 -5.77
CA ASN A 126 2.30 -3.05 -4.61
C ASN A 126 2.60 -4.51 -4.96
N LEU A 127 1.76 -5.16 -5.77
CA LEU A 127 2.07 -6.48 -6.33
C LEU A 127 3.33 -6.42 -7.20
N GLY A 128 3.44 -5.42 -8.08
CA GLY A 128 4.64 -5.21 -8.91
C GLY A 128 5.91 -5.07 -8.07
N LEU A 129 5.84 -4.30 -6.99
CA LEU A 129 6.93 -4.11 -6.04
C LEU A 129 7.31 -5.41 -5.35
N THR A 130 6.33 -6.18 -4.88
CA THR A 130 6.56 -7.45 -4.18
C THR A 130 7.18 -8.49 -5.10
N TYR A 131 6.67 -8.66 -6.32
CA TYR A 131 7.25 -9.56 -7.31
C TYR A 131 8.68 -9.16 -7.70
N ARG A 132 8.97 -7.85 -7.79
CA ARG A 132 10.33 -7.35 -8.05
C ARG A 132 11.30 -7.72 -6.93
N TYR A 133 10.90 -7.55 -5.67
CA TYR A 133 11.73 -7.95 -4.53
C TYR A 133 11.90 -9.47 -4.42
N LYS A 134 10.90 -10.24 -4.82
CA LYS A 134 10.97 -11.70 -4.95
C LYS A 134 11.85 -12.18 -6.13
N GLY A 135 12.29 -11.27 -7.01
CA GLY A 135 13.11 -11.60 -8.19
C GLY A 135 12.32 -12.11 -9.40
N GLN A 136 10.99 -11.99 -9.38
CA GLN A 136 10.09 -12.40 -10.46
C GLN A 136 9.75 -11.18 -11.33
N TYR A 137 10.72 -10.77 -12.15
CA TYR A 137 10.68 -9.49 -12.85
C TYR A 137 9.61 -9.41 -13.95
N GLU A 138 9.31 -10.51 -14.64
CA GLU A 138 8.22 -10.57 -15.62
C GLU A 138 6.86 -10.25 -15.00
N GLN A 139 6.54 -10.86 -13.86
CA GLN A 139 5.33 -10.58 -13.11
C GLN A 139 5.31 -9.13 -12.65
N ALA A 140 6.42 -8.65 -12.09
CA ALA A 140 6.55 -7.27 -11.64
C ALA A 140 6.21 -6.26 -12.75
N ILE A 141 6.77 -6.45 -13.95
CA ILE A 141 6.51 -5.61 -15.12
C ILE A 141 5.02 -5.63 -15.47
N ARG A 142 4.38 -6.79 -15.55
CA ARG A 142 2.94 -6.89 -15.87
C ARG A 142 2.08 -6.09 -14.89
N TYR A 143 2.33 -6.24 -13.59
CA TYR A 143 1.58 -5.51 -12.56
C TYR A 143 1.85 -4.00 -12.63
N TYR A 144 3.09 -3.57 -12.87
CA TYR A 144 3.39 -2.15 -13.06
C TYR A 144 2.77 -1.56 -14.35
N GLU A 145 2.65 -2.34 -15.43
CA GLU A 145 1.98 -1.92 -16.66
C GLU A 145 0.47 -1.70 -16.43
N GLU A 146 -0.20 -2.58 -15.69
CA GLU A 146 -1.62 -2.38 -15.31
C GLU A 146 -1.80 -1.15 -14.40
N SER A 147 -0.91 -0.94 -13.43
CA SER A 147 -0.92 0.28 -12.59
C SER A 147 -0.74 1.55 -13.43
N LEU A 148 0.24 1.58 -14.35
CA LEU A 148 0.46 2.70 -15.25
C LEU A 148 -0.76 2.97 -16.12
N LYS A 149 -1.39 1.91 -16.67
CA LYS A 149 -2.58 2.03 -17.52
C LYS A 149 -3.71 2.76 -16.77
N ILE A 150 -4.00 2.36 -15.53
CA ILE A 150 -5.02 3.00 -14.70
C ILE A 150 -4.64 4.45 -14.36
N ASN A 151 -3.40 4.69 -13.94
CA ASN A 151 -2.94 6.03 -13.61
C ASN A 151 -3.01 7.00 -14.81
N LYS A 152 -2.76 6.53 -16.03
CA LYS A 152 -2.94 7.33 -17.25
C LYS A 152 -4.41 7.66 -17.56
N LEU A 153 -5.35 6.80 -17.17
CA LEU A 153 -6.78 7.08 -17.32
C LEU A 153 -7.26 8.14 -16.32
N ILE A 154 -6.75 8.10 -15.08
CA ILE A 154 -7.16 9.01 -13.99
C ILE A 154 -6.56 10.41 -14.18
N TYR A 155 -5.24 10.49 -14.39
CA TYR A 155 -4.50 11.76 -14.35
C TYR A 155 -4.23 12.36 -15.73
N HIS A 156 -4.74 11.72 -16.78
CA HIS A 156 -4.44 12.04 -18.17
C HIS A 156 -2.92 12.01 -18.46
N ILE A 157 -2.51 12.33 -19.69
CA ILE A 157 -1.09 12.32 -20.13
C ILE A 157 -0.46 13.71 -19.96
N GLU A 158 -1.02 14.57 -19.11
CA GLU A 158 -0.33 15.79 -18.69
C GLU A 158 0.77 15.44 -17.67
N PRO A 159 1.79 16.29 -17.47
CA PRO A 159 2.85 16.04 -16.50
C PRO A 159 2.28 15.79 -15.10
N HIS A 160 2.16 14.53 -14.70
CA HIS A 160 1.64 14.13 -13.40
C HIS A 160 2.66 13.27 -12.64
N PRO A 161 3.04 13.65 -11.40
CA PRO A 161 4.05 12.93 -10.62
C PRO A 161 3.76 11.43 -10.44
N ILE A 162 2.50 11.05 -10.28
CA ILE A 162 2.11 9.63 -10.11
C ILE A 162 2.36 8.80 -11.39
N VAL A 163 2.13 9.40 -12.56
CA VAL A 163 2.42 8.75 -13.85
C VAL A 163 3.94 8.63 -14.04
N ALA A 164 4.71 9.66 -13.64
CA ALA A 164 6.17 9.61 -13.64
C ALA A 164 6.72 8.50 -12.73
N VAL A 165 6.16 8.34 -11.52
CA VAL A 165 6.52 7.25 -10.60
C VAL A 165 6.24 5.87 -11.22
N SER A 166 5.09 5.72 -11.89
CA SER A 166 4.72 4.47 -12.56
C SER A 166 5.73 4.10 -13.66
N PHE A 167 6.15 5.08 -14.48
CA PHE A 167 7.21 4.88 -15.47
C PHE A 167 8.56 4.56 -14.84
N ASN A 168 8.93 5.24 -13.76
CA ASN A 168 10.16 4.95 -13.03
C ASN A 168 10.17 3.51 -12.49
N ASN A 169 9.05 3.02 -11.95
CA ASN A 169 8.94 1.65 -11.45
C ASN A 169 9.13 0.61 -12.55
N LEU A 170 8.55 0.83 -13.74
CA LEU A 170 8.82 0.01 -14.92
C LEU A 170 10.29 0.05 -15.32
N GLY A 171 10.89 1.24 -15.39
CA GLY A 171 12.31 1.40 -15.70
C GLY A 171 13.21 0.61 -14.74
N LEU A 172 12.92 0.67 -13.44
CA LEU A 172 13.63 -0.09 -12.41
C LEU A 172 13.41 -1.60 -12.53
N ALA A 173 12.22 -2.06 -12.91
CA ALA A 173 11.92 -3.48 -13.13
C ALA A 173 12.66 -4.03 -14.37
N TYR A 174 12.60 -3.32 -15.50
CA TYR A 174 13.36 -3.67 -16.71
C TYR A 174 14.87 -3.68 -16.45
N ARG A 175 15.39 -2.73 -15.67
CA ARG A 175 16.81 -2.72 -15.26
C ARG A 175 17.16 -3.95 -14.44
N ALA A 176 16.32 -4.32 -13.46
CA ALA A 176 16.55 -5.51 -12.63
C ALA A 176 16.52 -6.80 -13.45
N LYS A 177 15.73 -6.84 -14.52
CA LYS A 177 15.68 -7.94 -15.51
C LYS A 177 16.88 -7.94 -16.49
N GLY A 178 17.72 -6.90 -16.49
CA GLY A 178 18.85 -6.76 -17.43
C GLY A 178 18.47 -6.22 -18.81
N GLN A 179 17.25 -5.70 -18.97
CA GLN A 179 16.73 -5.12 -20.20
C GLN A 179 16.94 -3.60 -20.18
N TYR A 180 18.19 -3.18 -20.41
CA TYR A 180 18.63 -1.80 -20.20
C TYR A 180 18.02 -0.79 -21.18
N ASP A 181 17.79 -1.17 -22.44
CA ASP A 181 17.21 -0.26 -23.44
C ASP A 181 15.77 0.12 -23.07
N GLN A 182 14.96 -0.86 -22.67
CA GLN A 182 13.61 -0.63 -22.15
C GLN A 182 13.67 0.21 -20.86
N ALA A 183 14.60 -0.10 -19.96
CA ALA A 183 14.78 0.66 -18.73
C ALA A 183 15.05 2.14 -18.99
N ILE A 184 16.00 2.44 -19.88
CA ILE A 184 16.35 3.82 -20.27
C ILE A 184 15.14 4.52 -20.88
N ASN A 185 14.41 3.86 -21.79
CA ASN A 185 13.23 4.44 -22.42
C ASN A 185 12.20 4.88 -21.36
N TYR A 186 11.86 4.00 -20.41
CA TYR A 186 10.91 4.32 -19.36
C TYR A 186 11.41 5.40 -18.38
N LEU A 187 12.70 5.39 -18.02
CA LEU A 187 13.28 6.43 -17.16
C LEU A 187 13.28 7.81 -17.85
N ILE A 188 13.52 7.87 -19.15
CA ILE A 188 13.40 9.11 -19.93
C ILE A 188 11.95 9.62 -19.93
N GLN A 189 10.97 8.73 -20.10
CA GLN A 189 9.55 9.10 -20.01
C GLN A 189 9.19 9.64 -18.62
N ALA A 190 9.69 9.02 -17.55
CA ALA A 190 9.49 9.50 -16.19
C ALA A 190 10.08 10.92 -16.00
N LEU A 191 11.31 11.17 -16.48
CA LEU A 191 11.97 12.47 -16.36
C LEU A 191 11.20 13.59 -17.10
N LYS A 192 10.68 13.30 -18.30
CA LYS A 192 9.89 14.27 -19.09
C LYS A 192 8.61 14.73 -18.40
N LEU A 193 8.07 13.95 -17.46
CA LEU A 193 6.87 14.30 -16.70
C LEU A 193 7.17 15.03 -15.40
N LEU A 194 8.45 15.17 -15.04
CA LEU A 194 8.93 15.87 -13.83
C LEU A 194 9.62 17.20 -14.16
N SER A 195 9.87 17.46 -15.45
CA SER A 195 10.46 18.69 -16.00
C SER A 195 9.40 19.67 -16.43
#